data_AF-A0A1F4Q7T6-F1
#
_entry.id   AF-A0A1F4Q7T6-F1
#
_cell.length_a   1.000
_cell.length_b   1.000
_cell.length_c   1.000
_cell.angle_alpha   90.00
_cell.angle_beta   90.00
_cell.angle_gamma   90.00
#
_symmetry.space_group_name_H-M   'P 1'
#
loop_
_entity.id
_entity.type
_entity.pdbx_description
1 polymer ?
#
loop_
_entity_poly.entity_id
_entity_poly.type
_entity_poly.pdbx_seq_one_letter_code
_entity_poly.pdbx_strand_id
1 'polypeptide(L)'
;MLTADLFGQRSVGTLFGWIFFGHQVGAALASYVGGAVYDLTGAYDWAFISAGILGILAAGMVLAIREPGRATPVPVSIRTVPAVGD
;
A
#
# COMPACT_ATOMS: atom_id res chain seq x y z
N MET A 1 4.57 -7.06 2.50
CA MET A 1 4.16 -5.81 1.81
C MET A 1 3.03 -6.27 0.93
N LEU A 2 1.79 -5.85 1.16
CA LEU A 2 0.61 -6.53 0.57
C LEU A 2 0.74 -6.69 -0.95
N THR A 3 1.30 -5.72 -1.66
CA THR A 3 1.63 -5.81 -3.09
C THR A 3 2.61 -6.93 -3.46
N ALA A 4 3.64 -7.16 -2.65
CA ALA A 4 4.62 -8.23 -2.84
C ALA A 4 4.04 -9.62 -2.53
N ASP A 5 3.13 -9.68 -1.56
CA ASP A 5 2.43 -10.89 -1.15
C ASP A 5 1.35 -11.29 -2.19
N LEU A 6 0.76 -10.31 -2.89
CA LEU A 6 -0.28 -10.49 -3.92
C LEU A 6 0.24 -10.75 -5.34
N PHE A 7 1.30 -10.05 -5.78
CA PHE A 7 1.73 -10.01 -7.19
C PHE A 7 3.11 -10.64 -7.44
N GLY A 8 3.77 -11.15 -6.39
CA GLY A 8 5.09 -11.77 -6.47
C GLY A 8 6.24 -10.76 -6.57
N GLN A 9 7.40 -11.14 -6.03
CA GLN A 9 8.58 -10.28 -5.83
C GLN A 9 9.10 -9.61 -7.12
N ARG A 10 8.82 -10.17 -8.31
CA ARG A 10 9.34 -9.68 -9.60
C ARG A 10 8.66 -8.42 -10.13
N SER A 11 7.42 -8.13 -9.69
CA SER A 11 6.63 -6.97 -10.15
C SER A 11 6.51 -5.84 -9.12
N VAL A 12 7.12 -6.00 -7.94
CA VAL A 12 6.95 -5.08 -6.80
C VAL A 12 7.51 -3.70 -7.11
N GLY A 13 8.66 -3.60 -7.78
CA GLY A 13 9.29 -2.31 -8.11
C GLY A 13 8.40 -1.42 -8.99
N THR A 14 7.76 -2.00 -10.02
CA THR A 14 6.88 -1.25 -10.93
C THR A 14 5.56 -0.86 -10.27
N LEU A 15 4.94 -1.79 -9.52
CA LEU A 15 3.71 -1.50 -8.77
C LEU A 15 3.94 -0.43 -7.70
N PHE A 16 5.05 -0.54 -6.96
CA PHE A 16 5.42 0.46 -5.96
C PHE A 16 5.71 1.82 -6.60
N GLY A 17 6.38 1.83 -7.75
CA GLY A 17 6.61 3.06 -8.52
C GLY A 17 5.30 3.77 -8.88
N TRP A 18 4.29 3.04 -9.37
CA TRP A 18 2.98 3.60 -9.68
C TRP A 18 2.20 4.07 -8.44
N ILE A 19 2.26 3.32 -7.34
CA ILE A 19 1.64 3.71 -6.06
C ILE A 19 2.24 5.02 -5.56
N PHE A 20 3.58 5.11 -5.56
CA PHE A 20 4.27 6.30 -5.10
C PHE A 20 3.99 7.50 -6.01
N PHE A 21 4.02 7.31 -7.33
CA PHE A 21 3.65 8.35 -8.28
C PHE A 21 2.24 8.89 -8.02
N GLY A 22 1.25 8.01 -7.88
CA GLY A 22 -0.12 8.41 -7.57
C GLY A 22 -0.23 9.14 -6.23
N HIS A 23 0.53 8.71 -5.21
CA HIS A 23 0.57 9.37 -3.92
C HIS A 23 1.16 10.78 -4.02
N GLN A 24 2.27 10.97 -4.74
CA GLN A 24 2.89 12.28 -4.91
C GLN A 24 1.98 13.24 -5.69
N VAL A 25 1.29 12.77 -6.73
CA VAL A 25 0.30 13.57 -7.46
C VAL A 25 -0.86 13.96 -6.54
N GLY A 26 -1.36 13.01 -5.74
CA GLY A 26 -2.39 13.28 -4.73
C GLY A 26 -1.95 14.29 -3.68
N ALA A 27 -0.72 14.18 -3.17
CA ALA A 27 -0.16 15.10 -2.19
C ALA A 27 0.00 16.51 -2.75
N ALA A 28 0.46 16.64 -4.00
CA ALA A 28 0.54 17.93 -4.68
C ALA A 28 -0.85 18.58 -4.82
N LEU A 29 -1.84 17.80 -5.26
CA LEU A 29 -3.21 18.30 -5.41
C LEU A 29 -3.83 18.67 -4.05
N ALA A 30 -3.65 17.84 -3.03
CA ALA A 30 -4.13 18.08 -1.68
C ALA A 30 -3.48 19.34 -1.06
N SER A 31 -2.18 19.56 -1.28
CA SER A 31 -1.49 20.78 -0.84
C SER A 31 -2.07 22.03 -1.51
N TYR A 32 -2.33 21.97 -2.82
CA TYR A 32 -2.91 23.08 -3.56
C TYR A 32 -4.34 23.38 -3.11
N VAL A 33 -5.20 22.35 -3.06
CA VAL A 33 -6.59 22.48 -2.62
C VAL A 33 -6.67 22.93 -1.17
N GLY A 34 -5.82 22.42 -0.29
CA GLY A 34 -5.76 22.85 1.11
C GLY A 34 -5.45 24.34 1.26
N GLY A 35 -4.52 24.85 0.46
CA GLY A 35 -4.24 26.29 0.38
C GLY A 35 -5.45 27.09 -0.15
N ALA A 36 -6.03 26.65 -1.27
CA ALA A 36 -7.21 27.32 -1.84
C ALA A 36 -8.42 27.33 -0.89
N VAL A 37 -8.64 26.27 -0.12
CA VAL A 37 -9.68 26.21 0.91
C VAL A 37 -9.43 27.25 2.01
N TYR A 38 -8.18 27.39 2.46
CA TYR A 38 -7.81 28.42 3.42
C TYR A 38 -8.02 29.83 2.86
N ASP A 39 -7.61 30.08 1.61
CA ASP A 39 -7.79 31.38 0.96
C ASP A 39 -9.26 31.79 0.84
N LEU A 40 -10.16 30.81 0.63
CA LEU A 40 -11.60 31.06 0.47
C LEU A 40 -12.36 31.14 1.81
N THR A 41 -11.97 30.35 2.80
CA THR A 41 -12.72 30.20 4.07
C THR A 41 -12.06 30.89 5.26
N GLY A 42 -10.79 31.27 5.14
CA GLY A 42 -9.97 31.82 6.22
C GLY A 42 -9.60 30.78 7.30
N ALA A 43 -9.96 29.52 7.12
CA ALA A 43 -9.78 28.45 8.12
C ALA A 43 -9.37 27.12 7.47
N TYR A 44 -8.72 26.25 8.24
CA TYR A 44 -8.30 24.91 7.79
C TYR A 44 -9.29 23.80 8.15
N ASP A 45 -10.39 24.11 8.84
CA ASP A 45 -11.36 23.12 9.31
C ASP A 45 -11.85 22.24 8.16
N TRP A 46 -12.22 22.86 7.03
CA TRP A 46 -12.68 22.14 5.83
C TRP A 46 -11.57 21.30 5.18
N ALA A 47 -10.32 21.77 5.21
CA ALA A 47 -9.18 21.00 4.72
C ALA A 47 -8.98 19.73 5.57
N PHE A 48 -9.02 19.84 6.89
CA PHE A 48 -8.85 18.69 7.79
C PHE A 48 -10.04 17.73 7.77
N ILE A 49 -11.28 18.23 7.72
CA ILE A 49 -12.48 17.38 7.60
C ILE A 49 -12.42 16.57 6.31
N SER A 50 -12.08 17.21 5.18
CA SER A 50 -11.96 16.51 3.89
C SER A 50 -10.86 15.45 3.91
N ALA A 51 -9.71 15.75 4.52
CA ALA A 51 -8.62 14.77 4.72
C ALA A 51 -9.07 13.58 5.58
N GLY A 52 -9.83 13.83 6.65
CA GLY A 52 -10.41 12.78 7.49
C GLY A 52 -11.36 11.86 6.73
N ILE A 53 -12.26 12.43 5.92
CA ILE A 53 -13.19 11.65 5.06
C ILE A 53 -12.40 10.78 4.07
N LEU A 54 -11.41 11.35 3.39
CA LEU A 54 -10.53 10.62 2.47
C LEU A 54 -9.79 9.48 3.18
N GLY A 55 -9.32 9.70 4.41
CA GLY A 55 -8.66 8.68 5.23
C GLY A 55 -9.59 7.51 5.58
N ILE A 56 -10.85 7.80 5.96
CA ILE A 56 -11.85 6.77 6.24
C ILE A 56 -12.17 5.95 4.98
N LEU A 57 -12.35 6.62 3.84
CA LEU A 57 -12.58 5.95 2.56
C LEU A 57 -11.40 5.04 2.18
N ALA A 58 -10.17 5.54 2.34
CA ALA A 58 -8.96 4.76 2.08
C ALA A 58 -8.86 3.54 3.01
N ALA A 59 -9.14 3.70 4.31
CA ALA A 59 -9.18 2.59 5.25
C ALA A 59 -10.23 1.53 4.84
N GLY A 60 -11.43 1.97 4.45
CA GLY A 60 -12.47 1.08 3.93
C GLY A 60 -12.03 0.31 2.67
N MET A 61 -11.36 0.98 1.74
CA MET A 61 -10.79 0.33 0.55
C MET A 61 -9.75 -0.72 0.91
N VAL A 62 -8.85 -0.44 1.86
CA VAL A 62 -7.83 -1.39 2.32
C VAL A 62 -8.49 -2.62 2.95
N LEU A 63 -9.50 -2.44 3.80
CA LEU A 63 -10.23 -3.54 4.43
C LEU A 63 -11.00 -4.41 3.42
N ALA A 64 -11.34 -3.87 2.24
CA ALA A 64 -12.01 -4.62 1.18
C ALA A 64 -11.05 -5.49 0.34
N ILE A 65 -9.72 -5.33 0.50
CA ILE A 65 -8.74 -6.12 -0.24
C ILE A 65 -8.79 -7.57 0.26
N ARG A 66 -9.07 -8.51 -0.65
CA ARG A 66 -9.05 -9.95 -0.38
C ARG A 66 -7.66 -10.50 -0.65
N GLU A 67 -7.04 -11.12 0.36
CA GLU A 67 -5.79 -11.85 0.22
C GLU A 67 -6.06 -13.21 -0.47
N PRO A 68 -5.38 -13.56 -1.59
CA PRO A 68 -5.29 -14.92 -2.10
C PRO A 68 -4.72 -15.80 -0.99
N GLY A 69 -5.35 -16.95 -0.76
CA GLY A 69 -5.04 -17.85 0.34
C GLY A 69 -3.53 -18.02 0.53
N ARG A 70 -3.06 -17.65 1.73
CA ARG A 70 -1.68 -17.79 2.19
C ARG A 70 -1.22 -19.21 1.83
N ALA A 71 -0.32 -19.35 0.85
CA ALA A 71 0.17 -20.66 0.42
C ALA A 71 0.73 -21.39 1.66
N THR A 72 0.16 -22.56 1.96
CA THR A 72 0.64 -23.42 3.05
C THR A 72 2.14 -23.63 2.86
N PRO A 73 2.98 -23.36 3.88
CA PRO A 73 4.41 -23.62 3.78
C PRO A 73 4.61 -25.08 3.41
N VAL A 74 5.18 -25.35 2.24
CA VAL A 74 5.57 -26.72 1.89
C VAL A 74 6.70 -27.10 2.83
N PRO A 75 6.55 -28.16 3.65
CA PRO A 75 7.62 -28.58 4.54
C PRO A 75 8.87 -28.91 3.72
N VAL A 76 9.96 -28.18 3.97
CA VAL A 76 11.25 -28.44 3.34
C VAL A 76 11.72 -29.82 3.79
N SER A 77 11.61 -30.80 2.90
CA SER A 77 12.26 -32.10 3.07
C SER A 77 13.76 -31.87 2.95
N ILE A 78 14.43 -31.73 4.10
CA ILE A 78 15.90 -31.82 4.15
C ILE A 78 16.23 -33.27 3.81
N ARG A 79 16.54 -33.52 2.54
CA ARG A 79 17.15 -34.78 2.14
C ARG A 79 18.52 -34.80 2.80
N THR A 80 18.65 -35.55 3.89
CA THR A 80 19.95 -35.86 4.49
C THR A 80 20.79 -36.52 3.41
N VAL A 81 21.85 -35.83 3.00
CA VAL A 81 22.87 -36.42 2.13
C VAL A 81 23.47 -37.58 2.92
N PRO A 82 23.44 -38.82 2.42
CA PRO A 82 24.09 -39.93 3.12
C PRO A 82 25.56 -39.54 3.30
N ALA A 83 26.04 -39.68 4.54
CA ALA A 83 27.45 -39.52 4.83
C ALA A 83 28.22 -40.39 3.83
N VAL A 84 29.09 -39.77 3.05
CA VAL A 84 30.04 -40.47 2.19
C VAL A 84 30.79 -41.42 3.12
N GLY A 85 30.51 -42.71 2.96
CA GLY A 85 31.16 -43.77 3.72
C GLY A 85 32.64 -43.87 3.39
N ASP A 86 33.37 -44.22 4.43
CA ASP A 86 34.51 -45.15 4.48
C ASP A 86 35.72 -44.90 3.57
#